data_AF-A0A958DDA2-F1
#
_entry.id   AF-A0A958DDA2-F1
#
_cell.length_a   1.000
_cell.length_b   1.000
_cell.length_c   1.000
_cell.angle_alpha   90.00
_cell.angle_beta   90.00
_cell.angle_gamma   90.00
#
_symmetry.space_group_name_H-M   'P 1'
#
loop_
_entity.id
_entity.type
_entity.pdbx_description
1 polymer ?
#
loop_
_entity_poly.entity_id
_entity_poly.type
_entity_poly.pdbx_seq_one_letter_code
_entity_poly.pdbx_strand_id
1 'polypeptide(L)'
;ERYGEEKLPEGNTIQDWPVSYDELEPYYTQFEWDIGASGDADANPLGPPRSRPYPNPPLQHNIVGDMFLEAATQLGYHPFPFSSGILSQSYTDPFGNVRSGCLYCGFCTRYGCEVDAKSSPQTTHIPAALNTGNYEVRTRSRVLGINVDDSGYATGVNYVDENGEEHEQPADVVVLSGFTLTNVRMLLLSRGGPHGDGIGNDRGRVGKNYTYQHFV
;
A
#
# COMPACT_ATOMS: atom_id res chain seq x y z
N GLU A 1 20.83 17.91 -16.97
CA GLU A 1 21.22 17.67 -18.38
C GLU A 1 22.03 16.40 -18.68
N ARG A 2 22.46 15.57 -17.70
CA ARG A 2 23.36 14.40 -17.90
C ARG A 2 22.95 13.40 -19.02
N TYR A 3 21.70 13.38 -19.46
CA TYR A 3 21.18 12.40 -20.41
C TYR A 3 20.48 13.00 -21.65
N GLY A 4 20.38 14.33 -21.77
CA GLY A 4 19.70 15.01 -22.90
C GLY A 4 18.18 14.80 -22.96
N GLU A 5 17.53 15.49 -23.91
CA GLU A 5 16.08 15.37 -24.18
C GLU A 5 15.71 14.03 -24.83
N GLU A 6 16.66 13.38 -25.52
CA GLU A 6 16.48 12.09 -26.20
C GLU A 6 16.71 10.86 -25.31
N LYS A 7 16.85 11.04 -23.98
CA LYS A 7 17.08 9.95 -23.02
C LYS A 7 16.02 8.84 -23.12
N LEU A 8 14.78 9.23 -23.39
CA LEU A 8 13.65 8.32 -23.40
C LEU A 8 13.31 7.96 -24.85
N PRO A 9 13.11 6.67 -25.15
CA PRO A 9 12.77 6.25 -26.51
C PRO A 9 11.45 6.89 -26.96
N GLU A 10 11.33 7.13 -28.26
CA GLU A 10 10.09 7.59 -28.89
C GLU A 10 8.94 6.64 -28.53
N GLY A 11 7.78 7.19 -28.17
CA GLY A 11 6.61 6.41 -27.77
C GLY A 11 6.63 5.87 -26.34
N ASN A 12 7.61 6.25 -25.50
CA ASN A 12 7.56 5.93 -24.07
C ASN A 12 6.32 6.54 -23.39
N THR A 13 5.87 5.92 -22.30
CA THR A 13 4.68 6.32 -21.54
C THR A 13 5.02 6.89 -20.16
N ILE A 14 6.28 7.27 -19.94
CA ILE A 14 6.73 7.87 -18.68
C ILE A 14 6.13 9.27 -18.55
N GLN A 15 5.56 9.57 -17.40
CA GLN A 15 4.98 10.86 -17.08
C GLN A 15 5.27 11.20 -15.63
N ASP A 16 5.27 12.50 -15.32
CA ASP A 16 5.29 12.97 -13.95
C ASP A 16 3.94 12.65 -13.28
N TRP A 17 4.00 12.42 -11.97
CA TRP A 17 2.78 12.24 -11.18
C TRP A 17 1.95 13.52 -11.21
N PRO A 18 0.61 13.43 -11.31
CA PRO A 18 -0.26 14.61 -11.29
C PRO A 18 -0.45 15.20 -9.88
N VAL A 19 0.35 14.75 -8.90
CA VAL A 19 0.37 15.20 -7.50
C VAL A 19 1.81 15.40 -7.07
N SER A 20 2.03 16.43 -6.27
CA SER A 20 3.34 16.75 -5.68
C SER A 20 3.60 15.95 -4.41
N TYR A 21 4.86 15.96 -3.97
CA TYR A 21 5.23 15.40 -2.67
C TYR A 21 4.51 16.13 -1.53
N ASP A 22 4.45 17.46 -1.57
CA ASP A 22 3.83 18.29 -0.51
C ASP A 22 2.34 17.99 -0.33
N GLU A 23 1.65 17.61 -1.42
CA GLU A 23 0.26 17.15 -1.36
C GLU A 23 0.12 15.77 -0.70
N LEU A 24 1.11 14.89 -0.85
CA LEU A 24 1.09 13.53 -0.32
C LEU A 24 1.69 13.42 1.09
N GLU A 25 2.60 14.31 1.47
CA GLU A 25 3.35 14.28 2.73
C GLU A 25 2.44 14.14 3.96
N PRO A 26 1.32 14.90 4.10
CA PRO A 26 0.45 14.76 5.26
C PRO A 26 -0.16 13.35 5.38
N TYR A 27 -0.45 12.72 4.24
CA TYR A 27 -1.01 11.37 4.20
C TYR A 27 0.04 10.29 4.47
N TYR A 28 1.29 10.50 4.03
CA TYR A 28 2.40 9.62 4.41
C TYR A 28 2.65 9.66 5.90
N THR A 29 2.75 10.87 6.47
CA THR A 29 2.92 11.06 7.91
C THR A 29 1.74 10.46 8.69
N GLN A 30 0.50 10.67 8.24
CA GLN A 30 -0.68 10.04 8.85
C GLN A 30 -0.57 8.52 8.84
N PHE A 31 -0.31 7.92 7.68
CA PHE A 31 -0.21 6.46 7.54
C PHE A 31 0.90 5.87 8.41
N GLU A 32 2.06 6.50 8.49
CA GLU A 32 3.18 6.07 9.34
C GLU A 32 2.80 6.07 10.83
N TRP A 33 2.02 7.06 11.27
CA TRP A 33 1.47 7.10 12.63
C TRP A 33 0.37 6.06 12.86
N ASP A 34 -0.52 5.86 11.89
CA ASP A 34 -1.57 4.82 11.95
C ASP A 34 -0.97 3.42 12.13
N ILE A 35 0.14 3.13 11.42
CA ILE A 35 0.80 1.82 11.51
C ILE A 35 1.84 1.72 12.63
N GLY A 36 2.24 2.84 13.24
CA GLY A 36 3.28 2.89 14.26
C GLY A 36 4.70 2.70 13.72
N ALA A 37 4.98 3.18 12.51
CA ALA A 37 6.25 2.98 11.82
C ALA A 37 7.48 3.35 12.68
N SER A 38 8.52 2.53 12.59
CA SER A 38 9.82 2.77 13.24
C SER A 38 10.81 3.32 12.24
N GLY A 39 11.52 4.39 12.59
CA GLY A 39 12.54 4.96 11.74
C GLY A 39 13.21 6.19 12.34
N ASP A 40 14.15 6.75 11.59
CA ASP A 40 14.79 8.03 11.89
C ASP A 40 14.56 8.95 10.71
N ALA A 41 13.87 10.06 10.95
CA ALA A 41 13.49 11.02 9.92
C ALA A 41 14.71 11.80 9.38
N ASP A 42 15.76 11.93 10.18
CA ASP A 42 16.93 12.76 9.87
C ASP A 42 18.11 11.94 9.34
N ALA A 43 18.05 10.60 9.41
CA ALA A 43 19.18 9.75 9.06
C ALA A 43 19.46 9.67 7.56
N ASN A 44 18.46 9.86 6.70
CA ASN A 44 18.65 9.83 5.25
C ASN A 44 18.92 11.26 4.73
N PRO A 45 20.16 11.59 4.30
CA PRO A 45 20.48 12.93 3.79
C PRO A 45 19.79 13.28 2.47
N LEU A 46 19.19 12.28 1.79
CA LEU A 46 18.39 12.44 0.58
C LEU A 46 16.89 12.23 0.85
N GLY A 47 16.49 12.15 2.13
CA GLY A 47 15.10 12.02 2.52
C GLY A 47 14.29 13.25 2.12
N PRO A 48 13.02 13.08 1.74
CA PRO A 48 12.14 14.22 1.51
C PRO A 48 11.80 14.92 2.84
N PRO A 49 11.39 16.20 2.82
CA PRO A 49 11.02 16.91 4.04
C PRO A 49 9.82 16.27 4.72
N ARG A 50 9.80 16.23 6.05
CA ARG A 50 8.73 15.59 6.82
C ARG A 50 8.16 16.59 7.81
N SER A 51 6.84 16.65 7.93
CA SER A 51 6.13 17.51 8.88
C SER A 51 6.23 16.99 10.31
N ARG A 52 6.49 15.68 10.48
CA ARG A 52 6.56 15.00 11.77
C ARG A 52 7.58 13.84 11.75
N PRO A 53 8.27 13.56 12.86
CA PRO A 53 9.09 12.35 12.98
C PRO A 53 8.22 11.08 12.94
N TYR A 54 8.90 9.95 12.75
CA TYR A 54 8.29 8.62 12.94
C TYR A 54 7.74 8.47 14.37
N PRO A 55 6.63 7.73 14.56
CA PRO A 55 6.06 7.50 15.89
C PRO A 55 6.95 6.65 16.81
N ASN A 56 7.84 5.83 16.24
CA ASN A 56 8.76 4.98 16.98
C ASN A 56 10.21 5.15 16.50
N PRO A 57 11.21 4.95 17.39
CA PRO A 57 12.62 4.99 16.99
C PRO A 57 12.95 3.83 16.03
N PRO A 58 14.12 3.85 15.35
CA PRO A 58 14.58 2.75 14.51
C PRO A 58 14.57 1.39 15.23
N LEU A 59 14.44 0.33 14.44
CA LEU A 59 14.65 -1.03 14.93
C LEU A 59 16.13 -1.24 15.29
N GLN A 60 16.37 -2.17 16.22
CA GLN A 60 17.73 -2.59 16.56
C GLN A 60 18.41 -3.25 15.36
N HIS A 61 19.69 -2.95 15.21
CA HIS A 61 20.53 -3.66 14.25
C HIS A 61 20.92 -5.04 14.79
N ASN A 62 21.13 -5.96 13.86
CA ASN A 62 21.89 -7.16 14.15
C ASN A 62 23.37 -6.90 13.80
N ILE A 63 24.24 -7.82 14.24
CA ILE A 63 25.69 -7.73 14.05
C ILE A 63 26.06 -7.52 12.57
N VAL A 64 25.37 -8.21 11.66
CA VAL A 64 25.63 -8.06 10.22
C VAL A 64 25.27 -6.64 9.74
N GLY A 65 24.15 -6.09 10.20
CA GLY A 65 23.75 -4.71 9.93
C GLY A 65 24.80 -3.70 10.38
N ASP A 66 25.36 -3.87 11.59
CA ASP A 66 26.42 -2.99 12.10
C ASP A 66 27.71 -3.11 11.27
N MET A 67 28.09 -4.32 10.86
CA MET A 67 29.25 -4.52 9.97
C MET A 67 29.10 -3.79 8.64
N PHE A 68 27.90 -3.83 8.03
CA PHE A 68 27.62 -3.10 6.79
C PHE A 68 27.60 -1.59 7.01
N LEU A 69 27.01 -1.13 8.12
CA LEU A 69 26.98 0.28 8.50
C LEU A 69 28.40 0.83 8.62
N GLU A 70 29.28 0.12 9.33
CA GLU A 70 30.68 0.52 9.50
C GLU A 70 31.43 0.54 8.17
N ALA A 71 31.38 -0.55 7.40
CA ALA A 71 32.11 -0.66 6.13
C ALA A 71 31.67 0.40 5.11
N ALA A 72 30.36 0.64 4.97
CA ALA A 72 29.84 1.65 4.06
C ALA A 72 30.25 3.06 4.51
N THR A 73 30.23 3.34 5.82
CA THR A 73 30.68 4.62 6.37
C THR A 73 32.17 4.86 6.11
N GLN A 74 33.02 3.84 6.29
CA GLN A 74 34.47 3.93 6.02
C GLN A 74 34.78 4.21 4.54
N LEU A 75 33.92 3.76 3.62
CA LEU A 75 34.01 4.06 2.19
C LEU A 75 33.47 5.46 1.82
N GLY A 76 32.99 6.24 2.80
CA GLY A 76 32.44 7.57 2.59
C GLY A 76 30.99 7.58 2.10
N TYR A 77 30.27 6.46 2.21
CA TYR A 77 28.83 6.42 1.97
C TYR A 77 28.02 6.86 3.20
N HIS A 78 26.72 7.07 3.01
CA HIS A 78 25.77 7.51 4.04
C HIS A 78 24.74 6.42 4.33
N PRO A 79 25.13 5.27 4.94
CA PRO A 79 24.17 4.26 5.34
C PRO A 79 23.27 4.77 6.48
N PHE A 80 22.00 4.39 6.48
CA PHE A 80 21.01 4.81 7.46
C PHE A 80 20.04 3.66 7.79
N PRO A 81 19.40 3.65 8.98
CA PRO A 81 18.40 2.66 9.31
C PRO A 81 17.17 2.80 8.41
N PHE A 82 16.75 1.70 7.80
CA PHE A 82 15.56 1.71 6.95
C PHE A 82 14.29 1.81 7.80
N SER A 83 13.38 2.72 7.44
CA SER A 83 12.08 2.83 8.10
C SER A 83 11.24 1.57 7.88
N SER A 84 10.56 1.09 8.92
CA SER A 84 9.83 -0.16 8.87
C SER A 84 8.43 -0.04 9.47
N GLY A 85 7.45 -0.69 8.84
CA GLY A 85 6.13 -0.95 9.44
C GLY A 85 6.20 -2.02 10.52
N ILE A 86 7.14 -1.89 11.46
CA ILE A 86 7.35 -2.80 12.58
C ILE A 86 7.61 -1.95 13.81
N LEU A 87 6.89 -2.21 14.88
CA LEU A 87 7.02 -1.48 16.14
C LEU A 87 8.34 -1.83 16.83
N SER A 88 9.25 -0.86 17.02
CA SER A 88 10.48 -1.06 17.81
C SER A 88 10.24 -1.13 19.32
N GLN A 89 9.10 -0.61 19.77
CA GLN A 89 8.63 -0.60 21.15
C GLN A 89 7.10 -0.70 21.16
N SER A 90 6.50 -0.98 22.31
CA SER A 90 5.03 -1.01 22.41
C SER A 90 4.42 0.33 22.00
N TYR A 91 3.33 0.27 21.25
CA TYR A 91 2.70 1.45 20.65
C TYR A 91 1.18 1.36 20.74
N THR A 92 0.54 2.47 21.08
CA THR A 92 -0.90 2.66 20.95
C THR A 92 -1.14 3.56 19.76
N ASP A 93 -1.81 3.02 18.73
CA ASP A 93 -2.11 3.80 17.53
C ASP A 93 -3.24 4.83 17.76
N PRO A 94 -3.46 5.78 16.83
CA PRO A 94 -4.51 6.78 16.96
C PRO A 94 -5.94 6.23 17.10
N PHE A 95 -6.16 4.96 16.75
CA PHE A 95 -7.45 4.28 16.87
C PHE A 95 -7.61 3.55 18.21
N GLY A 96 -6.58 3.56 19.06
CA GLY A 96 -6.59 2.94 20.38
C GLY A 96 -6.16 1.47 20.39
N ASN A 97 -5.65 0.92 19.29
CA ASN A 97 -5.11 -0.44 19.32
C ASN A 97 -3.75 -0.43 20.02
N VAL A 98 -3.61 -1.26 21.04
CA VAL A 98 -2.35 -1.45 21.78
C VAL A 98 -1.63 -2.66 21.20
N ARG A 99 -0.39 -2.46 20.71
CA ARG A 99 0.43 -3.50 20.11
C ARG A 99 1.82 -3.54 20.75
N SER A 100 2.39 -4.73 20.86
CA SER A 100 3.70 -4.94 21.47
C SER A 100 4.83 -4.61 20.50
N GLY A 101 6.01 -4.25 21.04
CA GLY A 101 7.23 -4.11 20.25
C GLY A 101 7.72 -5.44 19.67
N CYS A 102 8.56 -5.36 18.63
CA CYS A 102 9.16 -6.50 17.96
C CYS A 102 10.02 -7.35 18.90
N LEU A 103 9.84 -8.68 18.85
CA LEU A 103 10.65 -9.64 19.58
C LEU A 103 11.91 -10.10 18.82
N TYR A 104 12.13 -9.58 17.59
CA TYR A 104 13.26 -9.95 16.73
C TYR A 104 13.36 -11.45 16.42
N CYS A 105 12.22 -12.14 16.24
CA CYS A 105 12.16 -13.58 16.00
C CYS A 105 12.59 -14.05 14.60
N GLY A 106 12.79 -13.14 13.64
CA GLY A 106 13.31 -13.44 12.30
C GLY A 106 12.28 -13.89 11.24
N PHE A 107 10.99 -14.01 11.56
CA PHE A 107 9.96 -14.57 10.67
C PHE A 107 9.14 -13.54 9.85
N CYS A 108 9.72 -12.38 9.50
CA CYS A 108 8.95 -11.26 8.96
C CYS A 108 8.43 -11.43 7.51
N THR A 109 9.26 -11.93 6.58
CA THR A 109 9.07 -11.77 5.12
C THR A 109 7.96 -12.63 4.51
N ARG A 110 7.44 -13.66 5.22
CA ARG A 110 6.41 -14.57 4.68
C ARG A 110 5.35 -15.04 5.67
N TYR A 111 5.47 -14.66 6.94
CA TYR A 111 4.59 -15.14 7.99
C TYR A 111 3.85 -13.99 8.67
N GLY A 112 2.72 -14.29 9.31
CA GLY A 112 2.10 -13.36 10.26
C GLY A 112 3.07 -13.06 11.41
N CYS A 113 2.96 -11.89 12.01
CA CYS A 113 3.69 -11.58 13.23
C CYS A 113 2.88 -12.10 14.42
N GLU A 114 3.47 -12.93 15.26
CA GLU A 114 2.77 -13.57 16.39
C GLU A 114 2.46 -12.60 17.54
N VAL A 115 3.10 -11.43 17.55
CA VAL A 115 2.93 -10.39 18.58
C VAL A 115 2.35 -9.08 18.03
N ASP A 116 1.86 -9.09 16.79
CA ASP A 116 1.27 -7.94 16.10
C ASP A 116 2.19 -6.70 15.97
N ALA A 117 3.50 -6.88 16.18
CA ALA A 117 4.49 -5.83 16.02
C ALA A 117 4.68 -5.42 14.55
N LYS A 118 4.55 -6.37 13.61
CA LYS A 118 4.55 -6.05 12.17
C LYS A 118 3.18 -5.51 11.79
N SER A 119 3.15 -4.29 11.26
CA SER A 119 1.91 -3.67 10.81
C SER A 119 1.30 -4.44 9.64
N SER A 120 0.00 -4.69 9.75
CA SER A 120 -0.83 -5.11 8.63
C SER A 120 -2.26 -4.60 8.83
N PRO A 121 -3.12 -4.58 7.79
CA PRO A 121 -4.51 -4.17 7.96
C PRO A 121 -5.24 -4.97 9.04
N GLN A 122 -4.89 -6.25 9.23
CA GLN A 122 -5.47 -7.14 10.23
C GLN A 122 -5.17 -6.70 11.67
N THR A 123 -4.05 -6.03 11.91
CA THR A 123 -3.62 -5.61 13.25
C THR A 123 -3.86 -4.12 13.52
N THR A 124 -4.25 -3.35 12.50
CA THR A 124 -4.35 -1.88 12.57
C THR A 124 -5.76 -1.41 12.22
N HIS A 125 -6.04 -1.31 10.92
CA HIS A 125 -7.22 -0.63 10.40
C HIS A 125 -8.49 -1.47 10.48
N ILE A 126 -8.42 -2.80 10.29
CA ILE A 126 -9.60 -3.67 10.34
C ILE A 126 -10.21 -3.70 11.76
N PRO A 127 -9.44 -3.91 12.84
CA PRO A 127 -9.99 -3.81 14.19
C PRO A 127 -10.62 -2.44 14.48
N ALA A 128 -9.95 -1.36 14.08
CA ALA A 128 -10.48 -0.01 14.23
C ALA A 128 -11.81 0.18 13.48
N ALA A 129 -11.91 -0.30 12.24
CA ALA A 129 -13.12 -0.23 11.44
C ALA A 129 -14.26 -1.05 12.04
N LEU A 130 -13.99 -2.28 12.50
CA LEU A 130 -14.99 -3.14 13.16
C LEU A 130 -15.55 -2.47 14.43
N ASN A 131 -14.71 -1.80 15.22
CA ASN A 131 -15.12 -1.11 16.45
C ASN A 131 -16.10 0.06 16.20
N THR A 132 -16.22 0.55 14.96
CA THR A 132 -17.22 1.56 14.61
C THR A 132 -18.64 1.02 14.56
N GLY A 133 -18.82 -0.31 14.43
CA GLY A 133 -20.12 -0.93 14.18
C GLY A 133 -20.69 -0.73 12.77
N ASN A 134 -19.99 0.01 11.90
CA ASN A 134 -20.43 0.34 10.53
C ASN A 134 -19.63 -0.40 9.45
N TYR A 135 -18.85 -1.42 9.83
CA TYR A 135 -17.96 -2.14 8.94
C TYR A 135 -18.20 -3.64 9.02
N GLU A 136 -18.24 -4.29 7.87
CA GLU A 136 -18.39 -5.74 7.73
C GLU A 136 -17.28 -6.30 6.82
N VAL A 137 -16.72 -7.46 7.20
CA VAL A 137 -15.79 -8.22 6.36
C VAL A 137 -16.43 -9.56 6.01
N ARG A 138 -16.65 -9.79 4.71
CA ARG A 138 -17.08 -11.10 4.19
C ARG A 138 -15.89 -11.80 3.53
N THR A 139 -15.31 -12.76 4.24
CA THR A 139 -14.25 -13.59 3.68
C THR A 139 -14.83 -14.62 2.71
N ARG A 140 -13.99 -15.16 1.81
CA ARG A 140 -14.40 -16.16 0.81
C ARG A 140 -15.48 -15.67 -0.18
N SER A 141 -15.61 -14.36 -0.33
CA SER A 141 -16.46 -13.72 -1.32
C SER A 141 -15.61 -13.25 -2.51
N ARG A 142 -15.60 -14.03 -3.60
CA ARG A 142 -14.85 -13.68 -4.82
C ARG A 142 -15.74 -12.86 -5.75
N VAL A 143 -15.46 -11.56 -5.83
CA VAL A 143 -16.12 -10.66 -6.80
C VAL A 143 -15.86 -11.12 -8.23
N LEU A 144 -16.92 -11.18 -9.03
CA LEU A 144 -16.92 -11.57 -10.44
C LEU A 144 -16.91 -10.37 -11.38
N GLY A 145 -17.57 -9.29 -11.00
CA GLY A 145 -17.70 -8.07 -11.80
C GLY A 145 -18.43 -6.96 -11.06
N ILE A 146 -18.38 -5.77 -11.64
CA ILE A 146 -19.05 -4.55 -11.15
C ILE A 146 -20.31 -4.34 -11.99
N ASN A 147 -21.43 -4.15 -11.32
CA ASN A 147 -22.70 -3.84 -11.96
C ASN A 147 -22.75 -2.35 -12.29
N VAL A 148 -23.27 -2.00 -13.47
CA VAL A 148 -23.41 -0.61 -13.91
C VAL A 148 -24.79 -0.35 -14.49
N ASP A 149 -25.30 0.86 -14.31
CA ASP A 149 -26.53 1.32 -14.94
C ASP A 149 -26.31 1.88 -16.36
N ASP A 150 -27.40 2.25 -17.04
CA ASP A 150 -27.36 2.83 -18.38
C ASP A 150 -26.66 4.20 -18.43
N SER A 151 -26.56 4.89 -17.30
CA SER A 151 -25.81 6.14 -17.17
C SER A 151 -24.31 5.91 -16.97
N GLY A 152 -23.89 4.67 -16.74
CA GLY A 152 -22.51 4.26 -16.53
C GLY A 152 -22.02 4.32 -15.08
N TYR A 153 -22.92 4.51 -14.10
CA TYR A 153 -22.56 4.51 -12.68
C TYR A 153 -22.58 3.08 -12.13
N ALA A 154 -21.66 2.80 -11.20
CA ALA A 154 -21.65 1.53 -10.49
C ALA A 154 -22.87 1.41 -9.56
N THR A 155 -23.51 0.25 -9.55
CA THR A 155 -24.69 -0.03 -8.71
C THR A 155 -24.47 -1.15 -7.69
N GLY A 156 -23.33 -1.85 -7.79
CA GLY A 156 -23.00 -2.96 -6.92
C GLY A 156 -21.96 -3.89 -7.51
N VAL A 157 -21.83 -5.07 -6.92
CA VAL A 157 -20.97 -6.15 -7.42
C VAL A 157 -21.69 -7.48 -7.36
N ASN A 158 -21.35 -8.38 -8.28
CA ASN A 158 -21.70 -9.79 -8.16
C ASN A 158 -20.51 -10.57 -7.60
N TYR A 159 -20.73 -11.47 -6.64
CA TYR A 159 -19.67 -12.31 -6.07
C TYR A 159 -20.13 -13.76 -5.92
N VAL A 160 -19.16 -14.67 -5.88
CA VAL A 160 -19.37 -16.08 -5.55
C VAL A 160 -18.85 -16.35 -4.15
N ASP A 161 -19.65 -17.03 -3.32
CA ASP A 161 -19.27 -17.44 -1.97
C ASP A 161 -18.49 -18.77 -1.92
N GLU A 162 -18.25 -19.30 -0.72
CA GLU A 162 -17.52 -20.56 -0.54
C GLU A 162 -18.28 -21.82 -0.98
N ASN A 163 -19.61 -21.73 -1.11
CA ASN A 163 -20.46 -22.82 -1.58
C ASN A 163 -20.62 -22.80 -3.11
N GLY A 164 -20.10 -21.77 -3.78
CA GLY A 164 -20.26 -21.59 -5.22
C GLY A 164 -21.56 -20.86 -5.60
N GLU A 165 -22.26 -20.27 -4.63
CA GLU A 165 -23.49 -19.53 -4.88
C GLU A 165 -23.18 -18.09 -5.31
N GLU A 166 -23.89 -17.60 -6.33
CA GLU A 166 -23.78 -16.22 -6.81
C GLU A 166 -24.71 -15.29 -6.03
N HIS A 167 -24.17 -14.15 -5.63
CA HIS A 167 -24.86 -13.11 -4.86
C HIS A 167 -24.67 -11.75 -5.53
N GLU A 168 -25.72 -10.95 -5.54
CA GLU A 168 -25.66 -9.52 -5.87
C GLU A 168 -25.56 -8.70 -4.58
N GLN A 169 -24.58 -7.80 -4.51
CA GLN A 169 -24.42 -6.84 -3.43
C GLN A 169 -24.55 -5.42 -3.98
N PRO A 170 -25.72 -4.77 -3.79
CA PRO A 170 -25.91 -3.37 -4.13
C PRO A 170 -24.95 -2.46 -3.35
N ALA A 171 -24.47 -1.39 -3.98
CA ALA A 171 -23.63 -0.39 -3.34
C ALA A 171 -23.72 0.95 -4.10
N ASP A 172 -23.72 2.06 -3.35
CA ASP A 172 -23.64 3.41 -3.94
C ASP A 172 -22.22 3.74 -4.42
N VAL A 173 -21.20 3.11 -3.82
CA VAL A 173 -19.79 3.31 -4.14
C VAL A 173 -19.07 1.97 -4.13
N VAL A 174 -18.27 1.70 -5.17
CA VAL A 174 -17.41 0.52 -5.27
C VAL A 174 -15.95 0.95 -5.30
N VAL A 175 -15.16 0.49 -4.32
CA VAL A 175 -13.72 0.73 -4.23
C VAL A 175 -12.96 -0.56 -4.55
N LEU A 176 -12.11 -0.53 -5.58
CA LEU A 176 -11.31 -1.68 -5.99
C LEU A 176 -9.96 -1.73 -5.26
N SER A 177 -9.84 -2.66 -4.31
CA SER A 177 -8.63 -2.87 -3.50
C SER A 177 -8.04 -4.29 -3.64
N GLY A 178 -8.21 -4.92 -4.81
CA GLY A 178 -7.90 -6.34 -5.06
C GLY A 178 -6.48 -6.65 -5.55
N PHE A 179 -5.55 -5.69 -5.48
CA PHE A 179 -4.21 -5.72 -6.12
C PHE A 179 -4.24 -5.51 -7.65
N THR A 180 -3.14 -4.99 -8.21
CA THR A 180 -3.06 -4.42 -9.58
C THR A 180 -3.65 -5.31 -10.66
N LEU A 181 -3.29 -6.59 -10.70
CA LEU A 181 -3.75 -7.51 -11.74
C LEU A 181 -5.24 -7.84 -11.62
N THR A 182 -5.72 -8.03 -10.39
CA THR A 182 -7.15 -8.30 -10.13
C THR A 182 -7.98 -7.08 -10.50
N ASN A 183 -7.55 -5.88 -10.10
CA ASN A 183 -8.23 -4.63 -10.42
C ASN A 183 -8.31 -4.42 -11.94
N VAL A 184 -7.21 -4.60 -12.66
CA VAL A 184 -7.19 -4.52 -14.14
C VAL A 184 -8.17 -5.51 -14.76
N ARG A 185 -8.14 -6.78 -14.32
CA ARG A 185 -9.07 -7.79 -14.80
C ARG A 185 -10.53 -7.40 -14.54
N MET A 186 -10.84 -6.94 -13.32
CA MET A 186 -12.19 -6.53 -12.94
C MET A 186 -12.68 -5.36 -13.80
N LEU A 187 -11.86 -4.33 -14.00
CA LEU A 187 -12.22 -3.17 -14.83
C LEU A 187 -12.48 -3.57 -16.29
N LEU A 188 -11.63 -4.40 -16.90
CA LEU A 188 -11.77 -4.82 -18.31
C LEU A 188 -12.94 -5.79 -18.55
N LEU A 189 -13.30 -6.59 -17.56
CA LEU A 189 -14.41 -7.54 -17.64
C LEU A 189 -15.76 -6.92 -17.27
N SER A 190 -15.77 -5.86 -16.47
CA SER A 190 -17.00 -5.14 -16.11
C SER A 190 -17.39 -4.21 -17.24
N ARG A 191 -18.32 -4.65 -18.08
CA ARG A 191 -18.83 -3.93 -19.27
C ARG A 191 -20.31 -3.66 -19.12
N GLY A 192 -20.78 -2.55 -19.66
CA GLY A 192 -22.20 -2.18 -19.62
C GLY A 192 -22.41 -0.69 -19.90
N GLY A 193 -23.59 -0.34 -20.41
CA GLY A 193 -23.93 1.04 -20.79
C GLY A 193 -22.82 1.69 -21.65
N PRO A 194 -22.22 2.82 -21.21
CA PRO A 194 -21.15 3.50 -21.95
C PRO A 194 -19.77 2.79 -21.90
N HIS A 195 -19.61 1.74 -21.10
CA HIS A 195 -18.31 1.07 -20.87
C HIS A 195 -18.10 -0.17 -21.76
N GLY A 196 -18.14 0.01 -23.08
CA GLY A 196 -18.03 -1.10 -24.05
C GLY A 196 -16.74 -1.93 -23.95
N ASP A 197 -15.62 -1.26 -23.63
CA ASP A 197 -14.29 -1.88 -23.49
C ASP A 197 -13.84 -2.05 -22.03
N GLY A 198 -14.79 -1.97 -21.09
CA GLY A 198 -14.56 -2.05 -19.65
C GLY A 198 -14.58 -0.69 -18.95
N ILE A 199 -14.96 -0.68 -17.67
CA ILE A 199 -15.04 0.53 -16.85
C ILE A 199 -13.67 1.23 -16.78
N GLY A 200 -13.65 2.53 -17.03
CA GLY A 200 -12.44 3.36 -16.97
C GLY A 200 -11.45 3.13 -18.11
N ASN A 201 -11.83 2.35 -19.14
CA ASN A 201 -10.98 2.04 -20.29
C ASN A 201 -11.31 2.85 -21.55
N ASP A 202 -12.00 3.97 -21.40
CA ASP A 202 -12.34 4.95 -22.43
C ASP A 202 -11.15 5.40 -23.29
N ARG A 203 -9.95 5.48 -22.69
CA ARG A 203 -8.69 5.84 -23.38
C ARG A 203 -7.77 4.64 -23.67
N GLY A 204 -8.26 3.41 -23.48
CA GLY A 204 -7.47 2.20 -23.68
C GLY A 204 -6.23 2.13 -22.77
N ARG A 205 -6.31 2.67 -21.55
CA ARG A 205 -5.20 2.75 -20.60
C ARG A 205 -5.21 1.66 -19.54
N VAL A 206 -6.36 1.05 -19.27
CA VAL A 206 -6.47 -0.02 -18.26
C VAL A 206 -5.60 -1.21 -18.69
N GLY A 207 -4.76 -1.70 -17.79
CA GLY A 207 -3.83 -2.80 -18.04
C GLY A 207 -2.52 -2.42 -18.74
N LYS A 208 -2.31 -1.14 -19.08
CA LYS A 208 -1.03 -0.63 -19.58
C LYS A 208 -0.15 -0.10 -18.44
N ASN A 209 1.11 0.21 -18.77
CA ASN A 209 2.08 0.81 -17.85
C ASN A 209 2.31 0.00 -16.57
N TYR A 210 2.28 -1.33 -16.68
CA TYR A 210 2.61 -2.19 -15.55
C TYR A 210 4.07 -1.96 -15.14
N THR A 211 4.27 -1.62 -13.87
CA THR A 211 5.59 -1.45 -13.26
C THR A 211 5.78 -2.50 -12.18
N TYR A 212 6.97 -3.08 -12.13
CA TYR A 212 7.37 -4.01 -11.08
C TYR A 212 8.71 -3.57 -10.48
N GLN A 213 8.94 -3.93 -9.22
CA GLN A 213 10.24 -3.73 -8.59
C GLN A 213 11.20 -4.81 -9.12
N HIS A 214 12.01 -4.45 -10.11
CA HIS A 214 13.09 -5.33 -10.58
C HIS A 214 14.23 -5.28 -9.57
N PHE A 215 14.49 -6.41 -8.90
CA PHE A 215 15.75 -6.60 -8.17
C PHE A 215 16.84 -6.80 -9.22
N VAL A 216 17.74 -5.83 -9.33
CA VAL A 216 18.98 -5.93 -10.13
C VAL A 216 20.14 -6.04 -9.18
#